data_AF-A0A2T2ZTG3-F1
#
_entry.id   AF-A0A2T2ZTG3-F1
#
_cell.length_a   1.000
_cell.length_b   1.000
_cell.length_c   1.000
_cell.angle_alpha   90.00
_cell.angle_beta   90.00
_cell.angle_gamma   90.00
#
_symmetry.space_group_name_H-M   'P 1'
#
loop_
_entity.id
_entity.type
_entity.pdbx_description
1 polymer ?
#
loop_
_entity_poly.entity_id
_entity_poly.type
_entity_poly.pdbx_seq_one_letter_code
_entity_poly.pdbx_strand_id
1 'polypeptide(L)'
;AALASTTSTASAAASGTATLSSGWYWIRAVESPYYHSYLQSQPAATPAPAVLASPATAGQFNIVDGQLVYNTGAGGQELYMWVQDPTDKTQRALSTWFNTTANPYGTFAFSGDTVDWVDPDVNRGNLGAFYVCPNATTGENDLFINTGAYDYLTPTGCFDVDIHSYGAATATV
;
A
#
# COMPACT_ATOMS: atom_id res chain seq x y z
N ALA A 1 -38.51 -17.02 15.03
CA ALA A 1 -37.34 -16.69 14.19
C ALA A 1 -37.12 -15.19 14.28
N ALA A 2 -36.02 -14.74 14.88
CA ALA A 2 -35.66 -13.32 14.94
C ALA A 2 -34.50 -13.10 13.96
N LEU A 3 -34.73 -12.28 12.93
CA LEU A 3 -33.73 -11.90 11.94
C LEU A 3 -32.83 -10.83 12.56
N ALA A 4 -31.56 -11.17 12.81
CA ALA A 4 -30.54 -10.20 13.19
C ALA A 4 -30.18 -9.37 11.95
N SER A 5 -30.47 -8.07 12.00
CA SER A 5 -29.99 -7.12 10.99
C SER A 5 -28.54 -6.76 11.29
N THR A 6 -27.62 -7.26 10.47
CA THR A 6 -26.22 -6.83 10.45
C THR A 6 -26.14 -5.40 9.91
N THR A 7 -25.89 -4.42 10.78
CA THR A 7 -25.61 -3.05 10.37
C THR A 7 -24.18 -3.01 9.85
N SER A 8 -24.00 -3.03 8.52
CA SER A 8 -22.71 -2.74 7.92
C SER A 8 -22.47 -1.23 7.97
N THR A 9 -21.67 -0.77 8.92
CA THR A 9 -21.05 0.56 8.87
C THR A 9 -20.07 0.57 7.70
N ALA A 10 -20.53 1.04 6.55
CA ALA A 10 -19.64 1.41 5.47
C ALA A 10 -18.76 2.57 5.96
N SER A 11 -17.51 2.27 6.29
CA SER A 11 -16.47 3.29 6.34
C SER A 11 -16.39 3.89 4.94
N ALA A 12 -16.45 5.22 4.82
CA ALA A 12 -16.45 5.88 3.53
C ALA A 12 -15.10 5.65 2.85
N ALA A 13 -15.01 4.63 2.00
CA ALA A 13 -13.91 4.47 1.08
C ALA A 13 -13.81 5.75 0.23
N ALA A 14 -12.60 6.27 0.08
CA ALA A 14 -12.36 7.48 -0.70
C ALA A 14 -12.68 7.21 -2.17
N SER A 15 -13.92 7.54 -2.56
CA SER A 15 -14.33 7.71 -3.96
C SER A 15 -13.27 8.51 -4.72
N GLY A 16 -13.17 8.36 -6.04
CA GLY A 16 -12.35 9.26 -6.88
C GLY A 16 -12.81 10.72 -6.84
N THR A 17 -13.84 11.02 -6.03
CA THR A 17 -14.34 12.36 -5.72
C THR A 17 -13.87 12.90 -4.35
N ALA A 18 -13.18 12.07 -3.55
CA ALA A 18 -12.59 12.51 -2.29
C ALA A 18 -11.48 13.52 -2.59
N THR A 19 -11.54 14.66 -1.90
CA THR A 19 -10.47 15.66 -1.99
C THR A 19 -9.33 15.27 -1.07
N LEU A 20 -8.10 15.43 -1.56
CA LEU A 20 -6.89 15.20 -0.79
C LEU A 20 -6.85 16.10 0.44
N SER A 21 -6.66 15.49 1.60
CA SER A 21 -6.49 16.20 2.86
C SER A 21 -5.14 16.92 2.86
N SER A 22 -5.08 18.13 3.42
CA SER A 22 -3.82 18.89 3.49
C SER A 22 -2.74 18.09 4.23
N GLY A 23 -1.55 18.01 3.65
CA GLY A 23 -0.41 17.26 4.21
C GLY A 23 -0.44 15.76 3.93
N TRP A 24 -1.42 15.26 3.18
CA TRP A 24 -1.50 13.87 2.75
C TRP A 24 -1.24 13.75 1.24
N TYR A 25 -1.01 12.53 0.76
CA TYR A 25 -0.73 12.19 -0.63
C TYR A 25 -1.55 10.98 -1.06
N TRP A 26 -1.94 10.93 -2.32
CA TRP A 26 -2.25 9.64 -2.93
C TRP A 26 -0.94 8.89 -3.17
N ILE A 27 -0.92 7.56 -3.13
CA ILE A 27 0.23 6.77 -3.58
C ILE A 27 -0.23 5.86 -4.72
N ARG A 28 0.51 5.85 -5.83
CA ARG A 28 0.13 5.11 -7.04
C ARG A 28 1.34 4.50 -7.75
N ALA A 29 1.13 3.39 -8.46
CA ALA A 29 2.15 2.83 -9.35
C ALA A 29 2.38 3.71 -10.58
N VAL A 30 3.63 3.73 -11.06
CA VAL A 30 4.06 4.53 -12.22
C VAL A 30 4.51 3.69 -13.42
N GLU A 31 4.33 2.38 -13.36
CA GLU A 31 4.66 1.42 -14.42
C GLU A 31 3.44 0.62 -14.90
N SER A 32 3.45 0.25 -16.18
CA SER A 32 2.47 -0.70 -16.72
C SER A 32 2.71 -2.12 -16.17
N PRO A 33 1.66 -2.94 -15.96
CA PRO A 33 0.25 -2.69 -16.30
C PRO A 33 -0.55 -1.95 -15.22
N TYR A 34 0.07 -1.57 -14.11
CA TYR A 34 -0.60 -0.98 -12.94
C TYR A 34 -0.53 0.54 -12.88
N TYR A 35 -0.12 1.18 -13.97
CA TYR A 35 -0.03 2.63 -14.07
C TYR A 35 -1.34 3.27 -13.60
N HIS A 36 -1.24 4.19 -12.63
CA HIS A 36 -2.40 4.82 -11.96
C HIS A 36 -3.33 3.87 -11.19
N SER A 37 -2.83 2.72 -10.73
CA SER A 37 -3.44 1.95 -9.63
C SER A 37 -2.95 2.50 -8.30
N TYR A 38 -3.85 2.68 -7.35
CA TYR A 38 -3.62 3.41 -6.10
C TYR A 38 -3.56 2.49 -4.89
N LEU A 39 -2.62 2.78 -4.00
CA LEU A 39 -2.42 2.10 -2.73
C LEU A 39 -3.67 2.24 -1.86
N GLN A 40 -4.06 1.13 -1.25
CA GLN A 40 -5.16 1.05 -0.29
C GLN A 40 -5.06 -0.28 0.47
N SER A 41 -5.85 -0.42 1.52
CA SER A 41 -6.15 -1.73 2.12
C SER A 41 -7.30 -2.40 1.38
N GLN A 42 -7.41 -3.73 1.44
CA GLN A 42 -8.61 -4.42 0.99
C GLN A 42 -9.15 -5.40 2.05
N PRO A 43 -10.31 -5.11 2.69
CA PRO A 43 -11.23 -4.00 2.42
C PRO A 43 -10.66 -2.59 2.70
N ALA A 44 -11.13 -1.58 1.96
CA ALA A 44 -10.67 -0.19 2.07
C ALA A 44 -10.83 0.40 3.48
N ALA A 45 -9.81 1.13 3.94
CA ALA A 45 -9.72 1.80 5.23
C ALA A 45 -9.91 0.86 6.44
N THR A 46 -9.40 -0.38 6.35
CA THR A 46 -9.41 -1.36 7.45
C THR A 46 -8.07 -2.09 7.56
N PRO A 47 -7.72 -2.67 8.74
CA PRO A 47 -6.55 -3.54 8.86
C PRO A 47 -6.67 -4.76 7.95
N ALA A 48 -5.95 -4.75 6.83
CA ALA A 48 -6.07 -5.75 5.78
C ALA A 48 -4.85 -5.70 4.83
N PRO A 49 -4.67 -6.66 3.92
CA PRO A 49 -3.61 -6.63 2.92
C PRO A 49 -3.56 -5.30 2.17
N ALA A 50 -2.34 -4.85 1.86
CA ALA A 50 -2.12 -3.67 1.04
C ALA A 50 -2.17 -4.08 -0.45
N VAL A 51 -2.93 -3.33 -1.23
CA VAL A 51 -3.18 -3.61 -2.64
C VAL A 51 -3.04 -2.35 -3.48
N LEU A 52 -2.81 -2.52 -4.79
CA LEU A 52 -3.02 -1.46 -5.77
C LEU A 52 -4.33 -1.70 -6.53
N ALA A 53 -5.25 -0.75 -6.42
CA ALA A 53 -6.55 -0.88 -7.07
C ALA A 53 -7.06 0.47 -7.60
N SER A 54 -8.35 0.53 -7.92
CA SER A 54 -8.98 1.69 -8.57
C SER A 54 -8.77 2.99 -7.79
N PRO A 55 -8.63 4.15 -8.46
CA PRO A 55 -8.67 5.46 -7.82
C PRO A 55 -9.97 5.71 -7.03
N ALA A 56 -11.02 4.94 -7.30
CA ALA A 56 -12.31 5.04 -6.62
C ALA A 56 -12.29 4.67 -5.13
N THR A 57 -11.20 4.09 -4.64
CA THR A 57 -11.05 3.68 -3.23
C THR A 57 -9.64 3.98 -2.72
N ALA A 58 -8.92 4.88 -3.41
CA ALA A 58 -7.53 5.21 -3.13
C ALA A 58 -7.34 5.73 -1.70
N GLY A 59 -6.34 5.20 -0.99
CA GLY A 59 -5.97 5.72 0.32
C GLY A 59 -5.25 7.06 0.24
N GLN A 60 -5.30 7.81 1.33
CA GLN A 60 -4.49 9.02 1.52
C GLN A 60 -3.40 8.72 2.55
N PHE A 61 -2.15 8.96 2.20
CA PHE A 61 -0.99 8.53 2.96
C PHE A 61 -0.02 9.66 3.25
N ASN A 62 0.76 9.48 4.30
CA ASN A 62 1.95 10.28 4.54
C ASN A 62 2.98 9.43 5.27
N ILE A 63 4.23 9.88 5.30
CA ILE A 63 5.29 9.23 6.06
C ILE A 63 5.59 10.08 7.30
N VAL A 64 5.33 9.50 8.47
CA VAL A 64 5.49 10.15 9.78
C VAL A 64 6.41 9.28 10.64
N ASP A 65 7.53 9.84 11.09
CA ASP A 65 8.51 9.14 11.94
C ASP A 65 8.92 7.75 11.40
N GLY A 66 9.08 7.65 10.08
CA GLY A 66 9.48 6.41 9.41
C GLY A 66 8.35 5.42 9.13
N GLN A 67 7.11 5.78 9.44
CA GLN A 67 5.93 4.95 9.24
C GLN A 67 5.15 5.44 8.03
N LEU A 68 4.73 4.53 7.15
CA LEU A 68 3.76 4.85 6.11
C LEU A 68 2.34 4.78 6.71
N VAL A 69 1.79 5.95 7.00
CA VAL A 69 0.52 6.16 7.68
C VAL A 69 -0.60 6.31 6.67
N TYR A 70 -1.71 5.63 6.88
CA TYR A 70 -2.95 5.69 6.11
C TYR A 70 -4.01 6.47 6.89
N ASN A 71 -4.40 7.63 6.37
CA ASN A 71 -5.54 8.40 6.84
C ASN A 71 -6.86 7.73 6.42
N THR A 72 -7.60 7.21 7.39
CA THR A 72 -8.92 6.58 7.18
C THR A 72 -10.09 7.56 7.19
N GLY A 73 -9.82 8.87 7.19
CA GLY A 73 -10.82 9.93 7.23
C GLY A 73 -11.10 10.47 8.63
N ALA A 74 -11.90 11.55 8.68
CA ALA A 74 -12.18 12.29 9.91
C ALA A 74 -12.80 11.41 11.01
N GLY A 75 -12.16 11.36 12.18
CA GLY A 75 -12.60 10.56 13.32
C GLY A 75 -12.29 9.06 13.20
N GLY A 76 -11.69 8.62 12.08
CA GLY A 76 -11.16 7.27 11.93
C GLY A 76 -9.80 7.10 12.59
N GLN A 77 -9.49 5.86 12.96
CA GLN A 77 -8.16 5.51 13.45
C GLN A 77 -7.20 5.31 12.28
N GLU A 78 -6.08 6.03 12.30
CA GLU A 78 -5.00 5.85 11.33
C GLU A 78 -4.48 4.40 11.32
N LEU A 79 -4.11 3.93 10.13
CA LEU A 79 -3.47 2.63 9.96
C LEU A 79 -2.01 2.81 9.52
N TYR A 80 -1.21 1.79 9.71
CA TYR A 80 0.22 1.80 9.42
C TYR A 80 0.55 0.62 8.52
N MET A 81 1.32 0.86 7.47
CA MET A 81 1.78 -0.21 6.59
C MET A 81 2.84 -1.04 7.31
N TRP A 82 2.53 -2.31 7.52
CA TRP A 82 3.43 -3.34 7.99
C TRP A 82 4.09 -4.04 6.81
N VAL A 83 5.33 -4.46 7.06
CA VAL A 83 6.12 -5.31 6.16
C VAL A 83 6.41 -6.61 6.89
N GLN A 84 6.34 -7.72 6.17
CA GLN A 84 6.68 -9.03 6.70
C GLN A 84 8.13 -9.03 7.19
N ASP A 85 8.34 -9.50 8.42
CA ASP A 85 9.65 -9.84 8.99
C ASP A 85 9.86 -11.36 8.94
N PRO A 86 10.45 -11.91 7.85
CA PRO A 86 10.70 -13.33 7.74
C PRO A 86 11.99 -13.72 8.47
N THR A 87 12.05 -14.95 8.98
CA THR A 87 13.33 -15.53 9.41
C THR A 87 14.29 -15.76 8.22
N ASP A 88 13.75 -16.13 7.06
CA ASP A 88 14.51 -16.26 5.83
C ASP A 88 14.58 -14.93 5.08
N LYS A 89 15.75 -14.28 5.10
CA LYS A 89 16.00 -13.00 4.44
C LYS A 89 16.39 -13.13 2.96
N THR A 90 16.31 -14.33 2.39
CA THR A 90 16.61 -14.58 0.96
C THR A 90 15.37 -14.53 0.06
N GLN A 91 14.17 -14.50 0.66
CA GLN A 91 12.93 -14.37 -0.09
C GLN A 91 12.86 -13.03 -0.83
N ARG A 92 12.32 -13.05 -2.05
CA ARG A 92 12.29 -11.89 -2.97
C ARG A 92 11.13 -10.93 -2.75
N ALA A 93 10.06 -11.40 -2.13
CA ALA A 93 8.85 -10.62 -1.89
C ALA A 93 8.52 -10.65 -0.40
N LEU A 94 8.39 -9.47 0.22
CA LEU A 94 7.88 -9.35 1.59
C LEU A 94 6.44 -8.88 1.53
N SER A 95 5.52 -9.62 2.14
CA SER A 95 4.11 -9.23 2.21
C SER A 95 3.94 -7.89 2.91
N THR A 96 2.95 -7.12 2.48
CA THR A 96 2.59 -5.86 3.11
C THR A 96 1.10 -5.80 3.44
N TRP A 97 0.76 -5.17 4.56
CA TRP A 97 -0.61 -5.03 5.05
C TRP A 97 -0.75 -3.82 5.95
N PHE A 98 -1.98 -3.39 6.22
CA PHE A 98 -2.25 -2.30 7.15
C PHE A 98 -2.64 -2.83 8.53
N ASN A 99 -2.15 -2.17 9.58
CA ASN A 99 -2.47 -2.49 10.97
C ASN A 99 -2.79 -1.23 11.77
N THR A 100 -3.42 -1.39 12.92
CA THR A 100 -3.77 -0.31 13.87
C THR A 100 -2.58 0.18 14.71
N THR A 101 -1.46 -0.53 14.66
CA THR A 101 -0.23 -0.23 15.40
C THR A 101 0.89 0.09 14.43
N ALA A 102 1.87 0.90 14.84
CA ALA A 102 3.06 1.18 14.03
C ALA A 102 3.83 -0.11 13.70
N ASN A 103 4.39 -0.15 12.49
CA ASN A 103 5.22 -1.24 12.00
C ASN A 103 6.56 -1.28 12.77
N PRO A 104 6.90 -2.40 13.44
CA PRO A 104 8.16 -2.53 14.14
C PRO A 104 9.35 -2.88 13.23
N TYR A 105 9.12 -3.13 11.93
CA TYR A 105 10.12 -3.70 11.03
C TYR A 105 10.34 -2.83 9.77
N GLY A 106 11.55 -2.32 9.64
CA GLY A 106 11.93 -1.36 8.62
C GLY A 106 11.35 0.04 8.79
N THR A 107 11.69 0.90 7.84
CA THR A 107 11.38 2.34 7.84
C THR A 107 11.03 2.77 6.42
N PHE A 108 9.94 3.52 6.29
CA PHE A 108 9.54 4.16 5.06
C PHE A 108 10.09 5.59 4.97
N ALA A 109 10.40 6.04 3.76
CA ALA A 109 10.76 7.44 3.48
C ALA A 109 10.24 7.86 2.09
N PHE A 110 10.08 9.16 1.88
CA PHE A 110 9.93 9.70 0.52
C PHE A 110 11.32 10.10 0.00
N SER A 111 11.66 9.66 -1.20
CA SER A 111 12.85 10.08 -1.95
C SER A 111 12.39 10.76 -3.23
N GLY A 112 12.23 12.08 -3.17
CA GLY A 112 11.43 12.79 -4.17
C GLY A 112 9.95 12.42 -4.01
N ASP A 113 9.33 11.90 -5.07
CA ASP A 113 7.97 11.35 -5.02
C ASP A 113 7.92 9.84 -4.75
N THR A 114 9.01 9.10 -4.98
CA THR A 114 9.09 7.65 -4.74
C THR A 114 8.98 7.31 -3.25
N VAL A 115 8.23 6.25 -2.95
CA VAL A 115 8.18 5.64 -1.62
C VAL A 115 9.31 4.63 -1.50
N ASP A 116 10.23 4.87 -0.57
CA ASP A 116 11.31 3.94 -0.24
C ASP A 116 10.97 3.15 1.02
N TRP A 117 11.49 1.93 1.10
CA TRP A 117 11.52 1.14 2.33
C TRP A 117 12.89 0.50 2.55
N VAL A 118 13.39 0.59 3.78
CA VAL A 118 14.67 0.01 4.21
C VAL A 118 14.53 -0.70 5.55
N ASP A 119 15.25 -1.80 5.72
CA ASP A 119 15.54 -2.41 7.02
C ASP A 119 17.04 -2.79 7.09
N PRO A 120 17.71 -2.61 8.24
CA PRO A 120 19.13 -2.95 8.40
C PRO A 120 19.51 -4.40 8.07
N ASP A 121 18.58 -5.36 8.20
CA ASP A 121 18.85 -6.78 7.94
C ASP A 121 18.41 -7.27 6.54
N VAL A 122 17.82 -6.38 5.73
CA VAL A 122 17.42 -6.65 4.33
C VAL A 122 18.29 -5.86 3.36
N ASN A 123 19.21 -6.56 2.69
CA ASN A 123 20.04 -5.96 1.65
C ASN A 123 19.30 -5.93 0.30
N ARG A 124 19.07 -4.73 -0.25
CA ARG A 124 18.43 -4.53 -1.55
C ARG A 124 19.05 -3.35 -2.29
N GLY A 125 19.19 -3.46 -3.61
CA GLY A 125 19.86 -2.45 -4.44
C GLY A 125 18.98 -1.26 -4.84
N ASN A 126 17.65 -1.46 -4.88
CA ASN A 126 16.67 -0.41 -5.11
C ASN A 126 15.70 -0.39 -3.91
N LEU A 127 15.63 0.73 -3.19
CA LEU A 127 14.77 0.90 -2.01
C LEU A 127 13.31 1.21 -2.38
N GLY A 128 13.08 1.70 -3.59
CA GLY A 128 11.76 2.07 -4.13
C GLY A 128 11.06 0.94 -4.86
N ALA A 129 11.69 -0.22 -5.01
CA ALA A 129 11.14 -1.34 -5.77
C ALA A 129 10.01 -2.07 -5.02
N PHE A 130 8.87 -2.26 -5.65
CA PHE A 130 7.78 -3.09 -5.15
C PHE A 130 7.42 -4.16 -6.19
N TYR A 131 6.75 -5.20 -5.72
CA TYR A 131 6.01 -6.09 -6.60
C TYR A 131 4.51 -5.86 -6.45
N VAL A 132 3.82 -5.90 -7.58
CA VAL A 132 2.37 -6.05 -7.63
C VAL A 132 2.08 -7.44 -8.16
N CYS A 133 1.38 -8.25 -7.37
CA CYS A 133 1.05 -9.63 -7.71
C CYS A 133 -0.47 -9.81 -7.73
N PRO A 134 -1.08 -10.11 -8.89
CA PRO A 134 -2.46 -10.56 -8.96
C PRO A 134 -2.69 -11.77 -8.06
N ASN A 135 -3.67 -11.66 -7.18
CA ASN A 135 -4.11 -12.74 -6.32
C ASN A 135 -5.34 -13.40 -6.93
N ALA A 136 -5.15 -14.60 -7.48
CA ALA A 136 -6.23 -15.34 -8.14
C ALA A 136 -7.37 -15.78 -7.19
N THR A 137 -7.13 -15.77 -5.87
CA THR A 137 -8.15 -16.16 -4.87
C THR A 137 -9.06 -14.99 -4.54
N THR A 138 -8.49 -13.79 -4.39
CA THR A 138 -9.23 -12.59 -3.99
C THR A 138 -9.64 -11.71 -5.17
N GLY A 139 -8.95 -11.83 -6.32
CA GLY A 139 -9.10 -10.95 -7.47
C GLY A 139 -8.36 -9.61 -7.34
N GLU A 140 -7.57 -9.44 -6.27
CA GLU A 140 -6.89 -8.19 -5.93
C GLU A 140 -5.44 -8.17 -6.44
N ASN A 141 -4.82 -6.99 -6.46
CA ASN A 141 -3.40 -6.85 -6.80
C ASN A 141 -2.60 -6.55 -5.55
N ASP A 142 -2.13 -7.59 -4.87
CA ASP A 142 -1.40 -7.50 -3.61
C ASP A 142 -0.04 -6.82 -3.83
N LEU A 143 0.32 -5.91 -2.93
CA LEU A 143 1.58 -5.17 -2.94
C LEU A 143 2.61 -5.85 -2.03
N PHE A 144 3.85 -5.96 -2.49
CA PHE A 144 4.96 -6.53 -1.75
C PHE A 144 6.19 -5.64 -1.86
N ILE A 145 7.07 -5.66 -0.86
CA ILE A 145 8.44 -5.14 -1.00
C ILE A 145 9.22 -6.09 -1.92
N ASN A 146 9.87 -5.56 -2.95
CA ASN A 146 10.84 -6.31 -3.76
C ASN A 146 12.24 -6.22 -3.13
N THR A 147 12.75 -7.34 -2.61
CA THR A 147 14.11 -7.44 -2.05
C THR A 147 15.14 -7.97 -3.07
N GLY A 148 14.69 -8.38 -4.25
CA GLY A 148 15.53 -8.76 -5.37
C GLY A 148 16.08 -7.56 -6.15
N ALA A 149 16.69 -7.86 -7.29
CA ALA A 149 17.04 -6.83 -8.27
C ALA A 149 15.81 -6.50 -9.12
N TYR A 150 15.57 -5.22 -9.34
CA TYR A 150 14.49 -4.70 -10.18
C TYR A 150 14.58 -5.31 -11.59
N ASP A 151 13.45 -5.73 -12.16
CA ASP A 151 13.33 -6.41 -13.47
C ASP A 151 14.12 -7.73 -13.61
N TYR A 152 14.62 -8.30 -12.52
CA TYR A 152 15.45 -9.51 -12.57
C TYR A 152 14.91 -10.62 -11.68
N LEU A 153 14.52 -11.73 -12.31
CA LEU A 153 13.90 -12.90 -11.66
C LEU A 153 12.68 -12.49 -10.81
N THR A 154 11.87 -11.57 -11.35
CA THR A 154 10.54 -11.21 -10.87
C THR A 154 9.71 -12.50 -10.68
N PRO A 155 9.05 -12.70 -9.52
CA PRO A 155 8.21 -13.87 -9.30
C PRO A 155 7.16 -14.01 -10.41
N THR A 156 6.90 -15.25 -10.84
CA THR A 156 5.96 -15.50 -11.95
C THR A 156 4.58 -14.92 -11.65
N GLY A 157 4.09 -14.08 -12.56
CA GLY A 157 2.79 -13.42 -12.45
C GLY A 157 2.82 -12.07 -11.72
N CYS A 158 3.92 -11.73 -11.04
CA CYS A 158 4.11 -10.41 -10.44
C CYS A 158 4.78 -9.45 -11.42
N PHE A 159 4.67 -8.16 -11.12
CA PHE A 159 5.27 -7.08 -11.90
C PHE A 159 6.06 -6.17 -10.98
N ASP A 160 7.26 -5.78 -11.41
CA ASP A 160 8.03 -4.72 -10.77
C ASP A 160 7.36 -3.38 -11.00
N VAL A 161 7.24 -2.60 -9.92
CA VAL A 161 6.76 -1.22 -9.96
C VAL A 161 7.54 -0.38 -8.96
N ASP A 162 7.64 0.91 -9.22
CA ASP A 162 7.83 1.92 -8.19
C ASP A 162 6.46 2.52 -7.84
N ILE A 163 6.30 2.98 -6.60
CA ILE A 163 5.07 3.67 -6.17
C ILE A 163 5.41 5.08 -5.72
N HIS A 164 4.65 6.04 -6.24
CA HIS A 164 4.95 7.47 -6.10
C HIS A 164 3.81 8.17 -5.38
N SER A 165 4.18 9.11 -4.51
CA SER A 165 3.27 10.11 -3.97
C SER A 165 2.74 11.02 -5.08
N TYR A 166 1.46 11.36 -4.99
CA TYR A 166 0.76 12.19 -5.95
C TYR A 166 -0.12 13.19 -5.19
N GLY A 167 0.16 14.47 -5.36
CA GLY A 167 -0.41 15.57 -4.58
C GLY A 167 -1.59 16.30 -5.21
N ALA A 168 -2.22 15.77 -6.26
CA ALA A 168 -3.38 16.44 -6.86
C ALA A 168 -4.61 16.30 -5.98
N ALA A 169 -5.60 17.17 -6.19
CA ALA A 169 -6.81 17.21 -5.39
C ALA A 169 -7.59 15.89 -5.38
N THR A 170 -7.54 15.11 -6.47
CA THR A 170 -8.27 13.84 -6.61
C THR A 170 -7.37 12.77 -7.22
N ALA A 171 -7.58 11.51 -6.83
CA ALA A 171 -7.02 10.37 -7.54
C ALA A 171 -7.68 10.23 -8.91
N THR A 172 -6.87 10.11 -9.97
CA THR A 172 -7.36 9.99 -11.36
C THR A 172 -6.80 8.75 -12.04
N VAL A 173 -7.53 8.29 -13.06
CA VAL A 173 -7.01 7.36 -14.08
C VAL A 173 -5.94 7.99 -14.94
#